data_AF-A0A9E3E954-F1
#
_entry.id   AF-A0A9E3E954-F1
#
_cell.length_a   1.000
_cell.length_b   1.000
_cell.length_c   1.000
_cell.angle_alpha   90.00
_cell.angle_beta   90.00
_cell.angle_gamma   90.00
#
_symmetry.space_group_name_H-M   'P 1'
#
loop_
_entity.id
_entity.type
_entity.pdbx_description
1 polymer ?
#
loop_
_entity_poly.entity_id
_entity_poly.type
_entity_poly.pdbx_seq_one_letter_code
_entity_poly.pdbx_strand_id
1 'polypeptide(L)'
;MNTAAFAIFQKEERNEKREKRKAPVFWQDKGASGAGRVASRQPAPRQGNTGAPQNHRLDKITARVKPEIKAELQRLAERGGISISAAAAAFIERGVLGDIVTQTETILKPVIQETIRQELGIFSNRFLAIIARVAYQVGFILVLFLKFLGVALRNDQATLHRIERESETAARVNVTRRTPQFDEVTQRLREALEGGES
;
A
#
# COMPACT_ATOMS: atom_id res chain seq x y z
N MET A 1 9.02 25.20 56.01
CA MET A 1 8.23 24.86 54.80
C MET A 1 9.18 24.34 53.72
N ASN A 2 9.10 23.14 53.14
CA ASN A 2 8.48 21.88 53.55
C ASN A 2 9.23 20.77 52.76
N THR A 3 10.36 20.30 53.29
CA THR A 3 11.30 19.37 52.61
C THR A 3 10.72 17.96 52.42
N ALA A 4 9.58 17.66 53.04
CA ALA A 4 8.89 16.37 52.94
C ALA A 4 8.16 16.16 51.61
N ALA A 5 7.74 17.23 50.91
CA ALA A 5 6.93 17.10 49.68
C ALA A 5 7.77 16.64 48.47
N PHE A 6 9.05 16.99 48.41
CA PHE A 6 9.94 16.64 47.29
C PHE A 6 10.37 15.16 47.33
N ALA A 7 10.40 14.55 48.52
CA ALA A 7 10.76 13.14 48.70
C ALA A 7 9.64 12.18 48.30
N ILE A 8 8.37 12.62 48.36
CA ILE A 8 7.21 11.80 47.97
C ILE A 8 7.09 11.74 46.44
N PHE A 9 7.32 12.87 45.75
CA PHE A 9 7.24 12.95 44.29
C PHE A 9 8.33 12.12 43.57
N GLN A 10 9.55 12.06 44.12
CA GLN A 10 10.59 11.18 43.56
C GLN A 10 10.35 9.67 43.78
N LYS A 11 9.50 9.30 44.75
CA LYS A 11 9.23 7.89 45.07
C LYS A 11 8.17 7.28 44.14
N GLU A 12 7.25 8.09 43.61
CA GLU A 12 6.26 7.67 42.61
C GLU A 12 6.87 7.43 41.22
N GLU A 13 7.78 8.30 40.74
CA GLU A 13 8.42 8.11 39.42
C GLU A 13 9.29 6.85 39.33
N ARG A 14 9.85 6.37 40.46
CA ARG A 14 10.63 5.13 40.48
C ARG A 14 9.75 3.87 40.45
N ASN A 15 8.51 3.94 40.93
CA ASN A 15 7.58 2.80 40.87
C ASN A 15 7.00 2.62 39.47
N GLU A 16 6.71 3.71 38.76
CA GLU A 16 6.17 3.64 37.39
C GLU A 16 7.18 3.06 36.38
N LYS A 17 8.49 3.24 36.62
CA LYS A 17 9.56 2.61 35.82
C LYS A 17 9.77 1.13 36.13
N ARG A 18 9.27 0.61 37.25
CA ARG A 18 9.36 -0.82 37.59
C ARG A 18 8.22 -1.65 37.00
N GLU A 19 7.04 -1.07 36.75
CA GLU A 19 5.95 -1.80 36.11
C GLU A 19 6.12 -1.98 34.60
N LYS A 20 6.81 -1.07 33.91
CA LYS A 20 7.04 -1.15 32.45
C LYS A 20 8.20 -2.09 32.04
N ARG A 21 8.79 -2.85 32.98
CA ARG A 21 9.84 -3.85 32.73
C ARG A 21 9.38 -5.30 32.84
N LYS A 22 8.07 -5.57 32.76
CA LYS A 22 7.53 -6.93 32.51
C LYS A 22 7.21 -7.09 31.02
N ALA A 23 8.23 -7.02 30.18
CA ALA A 23 8.15 -7.65 28.87
C ALA A 23 8.19 -9.18 29.10
N PRO A 24 7.37 -9.99 28.40
CA PRO A 24 7.51 -11.43 28.47
C PRO A 24 8.91 -11.80 27.96
N VAL A 25 9.70 -12.41 28.83
CA VAL A 25 10.98 -13.01 28.47
C VAL A 25 10.64 -14.20 27.59
N PHE A 26 10.75 -14.00 26.27
CA PHE A 26 10.63 -15.07 25.29
C PHE A 26 11.92 -15.90 25.36
N TRP A 27 11.99 -16.80 26.35
CA TRP A 27 12.92 -17.92 26.35
C TRP A 27 12.53 -18.82 25.18
N GLN A 28 13.20 -18.64 24.05
CA GLN A 28 13.15 -19.59 22.97
C GLN A 28 14.01 -20.79 23.40
N ASP A 29 13.36 -21.79 23.97
CA ASP A 29 13.95 -23.09 24.28
C ASP A 29 14.57 -23.67 23.00
N LYS A 30 15.90 -23.67 22.97
CA LYS A 30 16.70 -24.52 22.09
C LYS A 30 16.65 -25.93 22.65
N GLY A 31 15.58 -26.65 22.36
CA GLY A 31 15.42 -28.04 22.74
C GLY A 31 14.52 -28.78 21.77
N ALA A 32 15.14 -29.48 20.81
CA ALA A 32 14.65 -30.63 20.04
C ALA A 32 15.05 -30.56 18.57
N SER A 33 16.36 -30.71 18.32
CA SER A 33 16.84 -31.41 17.14
C SER A 33 16.29 -32.85 17.16
N GLY A 34 15.23 -33.11 16.40
CA GLY A 34 14.66 -34.45 16.32
C GLY A 34 13.22 -34.52 15.79
N ALA A 35 12.95 -33.96 14.61
CA ALA A 35 11.78 -34.37 13.85
C ALA A 35 12.17 -34.40 12.37
N GLY A 36 12.22 -35.63 11.85
CA GLY A 36 12.58 -35.92 10.48
C GLY A 36 11.73 -35.13 9.50
N ARG A 37 12.32 -34.91 8.33
CA ARG A 37 11.67 -34.47 7.11
C ARG A 37 10.38 -35.28 6.88
N VAL A 38 9.24 -34.78 7.34
CA VAL A 38 7.97 -35.11 6.70
C VAL A 38 7.88 -34.13 5.55
N ALA A 39 8.37 -34.58 4.39
CA ALA A 39 8.00 -33.97 3.12
C ALA A 39 6.50 -33.71 3.19
N SER A 40 6.09 -32.46 3.02
CA SER A 40 4.68 -32.16 2.77
C SER A 40 4.26 -33.12 1.67
N ARG A 41 3.32 -34.01 1.97
CA ARG A 41 2.63 -34.76 0.92
C ARG A 41 1.96 -33.67 0.12
N GLN A 42 2.61 -33.24 -0.97
CA GLN A 42 1.90 -32.53 -2.02
C GLN A 42 0.65 -33.37 -2.27
N PRO A 43 -0.55 -32.79 -2.15
CA PRO A 43 -1.75 -33.53 -2.50
C PRO A 43 -1.52 -34.07 -3.91
N ALA A 44 -1.68 -35.39 -4.06
CA ALA A 44 -1.55 -36.03 -5.36
C ALA A 44 -2.32 -35.20 -6.40
N PRO A 45 -1.78 -34.97 -7.60
CA PRO A 45 -2.50 -34.26 -8.65
C PRO A 45 -3.86 -34.94 -8.78
N ARG A 46 -4.91 -34.15 -8.55
CA ARG A 46 -6.31 -34.61 -8.54
C ARG A 46 -6.59 -35.17 -9.94
N GLN A 47 -6.43 -36.48 -10.08
CA GLN A 47 -6.69 -37.17 -11.34
C GLN A 47 -8.16 -36.97 -11.70
N GLY A 48 -8.34 -36.39 -12.89
CA GLY A 48 -9.55 -36.26 -13.67
C GLY A 48 -10.85 -36.60 -12.97
N ASN A 49 -11.48 -35.58 -12.38
CA ASN A 49 -12.93 -35.54 -12.44
C ASN A 49 -13.26 -34.94 -13.81
N THR A 50 -13.27 -35.78 -14.85
CA THR A 50 -13.97 -35.50 -16.10
C THR A 50 -15.43 -35.29 -15.73
N GLY A 51 -15.77 -34.03 -15.42
CA GLY A 51 -17.10 -33.63 -15.01
C GLY A 51 -18.09 -34.12 -16.05
N ALA A 52 -19.04 -34.94 -15.61
CA ALA A 52 -20.18 -35.32 -16.42
C ALA A 52 -20.81 -34.04 -17.02
N PRO A 53 -21.26 -34.07 -18.29
CA PRO A 53 -21.84 -32.90 -18.93
C PRO A 53 -22.97 -32.37 -18.05
N GLN A 54 -22.81 -31.15 -17.53
CA GLN A 54 -23.84 -30.50 -16.76
C GLN A 54 -25.02 -30.28 -17.70
N ASN A 55 -26.09 -31.05 -17.46
CA ASN A 55 -27.30 -30.97 -18.26
C ASN A 55 -27.96 -29.63 -17.90
N HIS A 56 -27.71 -28.59 -18.70
CA HIS A 56 -28.27 -27.26 -18.47
C HIS A 56 -29.78 -27.33 -18.66
N ARG A 57 -30.52 -27.34 -17.55
CA ARG A 57 -31.98 -27.30 -17.56
C ARG A 57 -32.41 -25.93 -18.07
N LEU A 58 -33.09 -25.91 -19.22
CA LEU A 58 -33.68 -24.71 -19.79
C LEU A 58 -35.02 -24.43 -19.12
N ASP A 59 -35.18 -23.24 -18.55
CA ASP A 59 -36.44 -22.76 -17.99
C ASP A 59 -37.17 -21.86 -18.99
N LYS A 60 -38.49 -22.04 -19.09
CA LYS A 60 -39.32 -21.26 -20.02
C LYS A 60 -39.65 -19.91 -19.41
N ILE A 61 -39.20 -18.84 -20.06
CA ILE A 61 -39.56 -17.47 -19.72
C ILE A 61 -40.60 -16.96 -20.72
N THR A 62 -41.70 -16.39 -20.21
CA THR A 62 -42.72 -15.74 -21.04
C THR A 62 -42.75 -14.26 -20.70
N ALA A 63 -42.47 -13.40 -21.68
CA ALA A 63 -42.43 -11.95 -21.52
C ALA A 63 -43.25 -11.25 -22.61
N ARG A 64 -43.84 -10.11 -22.27
CA ARG A 64 -44.47 -9.21 -23.24
C ARG A 64 -43.45 -8.17 -23.69
N VAL A 65 -43.16 -8.11 -24.98
CA VAL A 65 -42.21 -7.18 -25.57
C VAL A 65 -42.92 -6.23 -26.53
N LYS A 66 -42.37 -5.02 -26.70
CA LYS A 66 -42.84 -4.07 -27.71
C LYS A 66 -42.74 -4.67 -29.12
N PRO A 67 -43.64 -4.33 -30.04
CA PRO A 67 -43.64 -4.88 -31.41
C PRO A 67 -42.32 -4.59 -32.16
N GLU A 68 -41.72 -3.42 -31.94
CA GLU A 68 -40.44 -3.01 -32.51
C GLU A 68 -39.30 -3.96 -32.10
N ILE A 69 -39.21 -4.31 -30.82
CA ILE A 69 -38.19 -5.23 -30.28
C ILE A 69 -38.38 -6.63 -30.85
N LYS A 70 -39.63 -7.07 -30.98
CA LYS A 70 -39.95 -8.36 -31.61
C LYS A 70 -39.49 -8.40 -33.06
N ALA A 71 -39.73 -7.34 -33.82
CA ALA A 71 -39.29 -7.24 -35.21
C ALA A 71 -37.76 -7.30 -35.33
N GLU A 72 -37.04 -6.61 -34.44
CA GLU A 72 -35.57 -6.64 -34.45
C GLU A 72 -34.99 -7.99 -34.02
N LEU A 73 -35.58 -8.65 -33.01
CA LEU A 73 -35.19 -10.02 -32.62
C LEU A 73 -35.40 -11.01 -33.77
N GLN A 74 -36.50 -10.86 -34.51
CA GLN A 74 -36.77 -11.69 -35.69
C GLN A 74 -35.76 -11.42 -36.81
N ARG A 75 -35.41 -10.15 -37.05
CA ARG A 75 -34.35 -9.78 -38.00
C ARG A 75 -32.98 -10.39 -37.63
N LEU A 76 -32.64 -10.40 -36.35
CA LEU A 76 -31.41 -11.01 -35.84
C LEU A 76 -31.44 -12.53 -35.97
N ALA A 77 -32.59 -13.15 -35.70
CA ALA A 77 -32.79 -14.59 -35.85
C ALA A 77 -32.61 -15.03 -37.31
N GLU A 78 -33.24 -14.34 -38.25
CA GLU A 78 -33.14 -14.60 -39.69
C GLU A 78 -31.71 -14.40 -40.19
N ARG A 79 -31.03 -13.33 -39.78
CA ARG A 79 -29.63 -13.06 -40.14
C ARG A 79 -28.67 -14.12 -39.61
N GLY A 80 -28.93 -14.63 -38.40
CA GLY A 80 -28.09 -15.63 -37.76
C GLY A 80 -28.44 -17.08 -38.11
N GLY A 81 -29.56 -17.32 -38.82
CA GLY A 81 -30.07 -18.68 -39.04
C GLY A 81 -30.47 -19.40 -37.74
N ILE A 82 -30.82 -18.64 -36.69
CA ILE A 82 -31.17 -19.17 -35.36
C ILE A 82 -32.66 -18.97 -35.07
N SER A 83 -33.20 -19.68 -34.07
CA SER A 83 -34.57 -19.47 -33.65
C SER A 83 -34.75 -18.11 -32.96
N ILE A 84 -35.97 -17.56 -33.01
CA ILE A 84 -36.32 -16.32 -32.31
C ILE A 84 -36.09 -16.47 -30.79
N SER A 85 -36.35 -17.66 -30.23
CA SER A 85 -36.08 -17.92 -28.80
C SER A 85 -34.58 -17.90 -28.48
N ALA A 86 -33.72 -18.41 -29.36
CA ALA A 86 -32.28 -18.36 -29.18
C ALA A 86 -31.75 -16.92 -29.30
N ALA A 87 -32.24 -16.16 -30.28
CA ALA A 87 -31.91 -14.74 -30.42
C ALA A 87 -32.35 -13.92 -29.18
N ALA A 88 -33.56 -14.18 -28.67
CA ALA A 88 -34.08 -13.55 -27.46
C ALA A 88 -33.25 -13.92 -26.23
N ALA A 89 -32.88 -15.19 -26.07
CA ALA A 89 -32.04 -15.65 -24.96
C ALA A 89 -30.67 -14.96 -24.98
N ALA A 90 -30.00 -14.91 -26.14
CA ALA A 90 -28.70 -14.24 -26.29
C ALA A 90 -28.78 -12.73 -26.00
N PHE A 91 -29.89 -12.08 -26.37
CA PHE A 91 -30.10 -10.67 -26.08
C PHE A 91 -30.28 -10.42 -24.58
N ILE A 92 -31.09 -11.25 -23.90
CA ILE A 92 -31.29 -11.18 -22.45
C ILE A 92 -29.97 -11.44 -21.72
N GLU A 93 -29.23 -12.47 -22.12
CA GLU A 93 -27.92 -12.79 -21.55
C GLU A 93 -26.96 -11.60 -21.62
N ARG A 94 -26.86 -10.96 -22.80
CA ARG A 94 -26.04 -9.75 -22.96
C ARG A 94 -26.51 -8.59 -22.09
N GLY A 95 -27.82 -8.38 -21.98
CA GLY A 95 -28.38 -7.33 -21.11
C GLY A 95 -28.03 -7.58 -19.64
N VAL A 96 -28.24 -8.81 -19.16
CA VAL A 96 -27.92 -9.22 -17.78
C VAL A 96 -26.42 -9.12 -17.52
N LEU A 97 -25.58 -9.56 -18.45
CA LEU A 97 -24.12 -9.42 -18.33
C LEU A 97 -23.70 -7.94 -18.27
N GLY A 98 -24.31 -7.07 -19.08
CA GLY A 98 -24.06 -5.63 -19.03
C GLY A 98 -24.41 -5.00 -17.68
N ASP A 99 -25.56 -5.39 -17.11
CA ASP A 99 -25.98 -4.94 -15.78
C ASP A 99 -25.05 -5.47 -14.68
N ILE A 100 -24.65 -6.74 -14.75
CA ILE A 100 -23.70 -7.34 -13.80
C ILE A 100 -22.35 -6.62 -13.87
N VAL A 101 -21.84 -6.33 -15.07
CA VAL A 101 -20.58 -5.60 -15.24
C VAL A 101 -20.71 -4.20 -14.64
N THR A 102 -21.78 -3.48 -14.94
CA THR A 102 -22.00 -2.12 -14.39
C THR A 102 -22.11 -2.12 -12.87
N GLN A 103 -22.83 -3.10 -12.29
CA GLN A 103 -22.91 -3.28 -10.85
C GLN A 103 -21.54 -3.65 -10.25
N THR A 104 -20.79 -4.52 -10.93
CA THR A 104 -19.46 -4.94 -10.50
C THR A 104 -18.49 -3.76 -10.54
N GLU A 105 -18.50 -2.94 -11.58
CA GLU A 105 -17.69 -1.71 -11.65
C GLU A 105 -18.02 -0.74 -10.52
N THR A 106 -19.30 -0.60 -10.20
CA THR A 106 -19.77 0.26 -9.09
C THR A 106 -19.24 -0.21 -7.73
N ILE A 107 -19.12 -1.52 -7.53
CA ILE A 107 -18.60 -2.11 -6.28
C ILE A 107 -17.06 -2.18 -6.28
N LEU A 108 -16.46 -2.50 -7.43
CA LEU A 108 -15.04 -2.77 -7.53
C LEU A 108 -14.22 -1.48 -7.44
N LYS A 109 -14.70 -0.38 -8.05
CA LYS A 109 -14.03 0.91 -8.01
C LYS A 109 -13.78 1.42 -6.58
N PRO A 110 -14.76 1.48 -5.66
CA PRO A 110 -14.49 1.92 -4.30
C PRO A 110 -13.58 0.96 -3.53
N VAL A 111 -13.68 -0.36 -3.76
CA VAL A 111 -12.78 -1.35 -3.12
C VAL A 111 -11.33 -1.15 -3.55
N ILE A 112 -11.08 -0.94 -4.85
CA ILE A 112 -9.74 -0.65 -5.37
C ILE A 112 -9.23 0.67 -4.80
N GLN A 113 -10.04 1.72 -4.81
CA GLN A 113 -9.64 3.02 -4.25
C GLN A 113 -9.30 2.96 -2.77
N GLU A 114 -10.08 2.21 -1.99
CA GLU A 114 -9.84 2.02 -0.56
C GLU A 114 -8.55 1.23 -0.32
N THR A 115 -8.32 0.17 -1.09
CA THR A 115 -7.09 -0.63 -1.02
C THR A 115 -5.86 0.22 -1.35
N ILE A 116 -5.92 1.02 -2.42
CA ILE A 116 -4.83 1.92 -2.81
C ILE A 116 -4.56 2.96 -1.71
N ARG A 117 -5.60 3.56 -1.12
CA ARG A 117 -5.44 4.54 -0.03
C ARG A 117 -4.79 3.91 1.20
N GLN A 118 -5.20 2.71 1.58
CA GLN A 118 -4.62 2.00 2.72
C GLN A 118 -3.14 1.69 2.49
N GLU A 119 -2.79 1.14 1.33
CA GLU A 119 -1.41 0.83 0.98
C GLU A 119 -0.55 2.10 0.89
N LEU A 120 -1.04 3.17 0.26
CA LEU A 120 -0.35 4.46 0.24
C LEU A 120 -0.18 5.05 1.64
N GLY A 121 -1.15 4.86 2.53
CA GLY A 121 -1.05 5.28 3.93
C GLY A 121 0.04 4.52 4.68
N ILE A 122 0.10 3.19 4.54
CA ILE A 122 1.14 2.35 5.15
C ILE A 122 2.52 2.72 4.60
N PHE A 123 2.63 2.88 3.29
CA PHE A 123 3.85 3.31 2.61
C PHE A 123 4.32 4.68 3.12
N SER A 124 3.44 5.68 3.12
CA SER A 124 3.76 7.04 3.56
C SER A 124 4.22 7.07 5.01
N ASN A 125 3.57 6.32 5.90
CA ASN A 125 3.98 6.21 7.30
C ASN A 125 5.38 5.61 7.46
N ARG A 126 5.73 4.58 6.67
CA ARG A 126 7.08 4.01 6.66
C ARG A 126 8.11 5.01 6.14
N PHE A 127 7.79 5.74 5.08
CA PHE A 127 8.66 6.78 4.53
C PHE A 127 8.89 7.91 5.53
N LEU A 128 7.83 8.38 6.20
CA LEU A 128 7.93 9.39 7.26
C LEU A 128 8.83 8.91 8.40
N ALA A 129 8.72 7.65 8.83
CA ALA A 129 9.59 7.09 9.86
C ALA A 129 11.07 7.05 9.42
N ILE A 130 11.34 6.70 8.16
CA ILE A 130 12.70 6.70 7.61
C ILE A 130 13.24 8.13 7.52
N ILE A 131 12.47 9.08 7.00
CA ILE A 131 12.86 10.49 6.90
C ILE A 131 13.13 11.07 8.28
N ALA A 132 12.26 10.80 9.27
CA ALA A 132 12.47 11.23 10.65
C ALA A 132 13.77 10.67 11.24
N ARG A 133 14.08 9.39 10.96
CA ARG A 133 15.34 8.76 11.39
C ARG A 133 16.55 9.40 10.76
N VAL A 134 16.51 9.66 9.45
CA VAL A 134 17.59 10.34 8.71
C VAL A 134 17.77 11.76 9.24
N ALA A 135 16.69 12.52 9.41
CA ALA A 135 16.73 13.87 9.95
C ALA A 135 17.36 13.91 11.36
N TYR A 136 16.99 12.96 12.22
CA TYR A 136 17.60 12.81 13.55
C TYR A 136 19.11 12.54 13.47
N GLN A 137 19.53 11.59 12.61
CA GLN A 137 20.95 11.26 12.44
C GLN A 137 21.76 12.46 11.90
N VAL A 138 21.22 13.18 10.91
CA VAL A 138 21.83 14.38 10.36
C VAL A 138 21.95 15.47 11.44
N GLY A 139 20.89 15.71 12.22
CA GLY A 139 20.92 16.67 13.33
C GLY A 139 21.98 16.32 14.37
N PHE A 140 22.11 15.04 14.73
CA PHE A 140 23.16 14.58 15.64
C PHE A 140 24.57 14.82 15.09
N ILE A 141 24.81 14.50 13.80
CA ILE A 141 26.09 14.75 13.14
C ILE A 141 26.41 16.25 13.10
N LEU A 142 25.43 17.11 12.81
CA LEU A 142 25.61 18.57 12.81
C LEU A 142 26.02 19.09 14.19
N VAL A 143 25.38 18.62 15.27
CA VAL A 143 25.75 19.01 16.64
C VAL A 143 27.17 18.57 16.97
N LEU A 144 27.57 17.35 16.60
CA LEU A 144 28.95 16.88 16.79
C LEU A 144 29.94 17.73 16.00
N PHE A 145 29.62 18.04 14.75
CA PHE A 145 30.47 18.85 13.89
C PHE A 145 30.63 20.28 14.43
N LEU A 146 29.55 20.92 14.88
CA LEU A 146 29.60 22.24 15.50
C LEU A 146 30.43 22.24 16.80
N LYS A 147 30.29 21.21 17.64
CA LYS A 147 31.14 21.07 18.85
C LYS A 147 32.61 20.92 18.48
N PHE A 148 32.93 20.08 17.50
CA PHE A 148 34.30 19.89 17.03
C PHE A 148 34.87 21.20 16.45
N LEU A 149 34.08 21.90 15.63
CA LEU A 149 34.47 23.18 15.03
C LEU A 149 34.68 24.25 16.11
N GLY A 150 33.82 24.30 17.13
CA GLY A 150 33.99 25.18 18.28
C GLY A 150 35.31 24.94 19.01
N VAL A 151 35.67 23.68 19.25
CA VAL A 151 36.98 23.32 19.84
C VAL A 151 38.14 23.72 18.92
N ALA A 152 38.04 23.43 17.61
CA ALA A 152 39.08 23.76 16.63
C ALA A 152 39.31 25.27 16.48
N LEU A 153 38.24 26.07 16.54
CA LEU A 153 38.26 27.53 16.49
C LEU A 153 38.57 28.18 17.86
N ARG A 154 38.97 27.40 18.88
CA ARG A 154 39.23 27.89 20.24
C ARG A 154 38.05 28.67 20.84
N ASN A 155 36.83 28.24 20.55
CA ASN A 155 35.56 28.82 20.99
C ASN A 155 35.31 30.27 20.52
N ASP A 156 35.85 30.69 19.37
CA ASP A 156 35.46 31.94 18.74
C ASP A 156 34.02 31.87 18.18
N GLN A 157 33.07 32.36 18.97
CA GLN A 157 31.64 32.36 18.66
C GLN A 157 31.29 33.24 17.45
N ALA A 158 32.04 34.31 17.19
CA ALA A 158 31.74 35.22 16.08
C ALA A 158 31.98 34.54 14.73
N THR A 159 33.09 33.81 14.61
CA THR A 159 33.42 33.04 13.40
C THR A 159 32.45 31.88 13.21
N LEU A 160 32.04 31.20 14.28
CA LEU A 160 31.11 30.07 14.22
C LEU A 160 29.71 30.50 13.73
N HIS A 161 29.15 31.59 14.26
CA HIS A 161 27.86 32.12 13.80
C HIS A 161 27.90 32.63 12.35
N ARG A 162 29.05 33.15 11.90
CA ARG A 162 29.22 33.53 10.50
C ARG A 162 29.13 32.32 9.57
N ILE A 163 29.86 31.25 9.90
CA ILE A 163 29.84 29.99 9.13
C ILE A 163 28.44 29.38 9.12
N GLU A 164 27.71 29.43 10.24
CA GLU A 164 26.32 28.96 10.35
C GLU A 164 25.39 29.70 9.37
N ARG A 165 25.41 31.04 9.36
CA ARG A 165 24.58 31.86 8.45
C ARG A 165 24.94 31.65 6.98
N GLU A 166 26.23 31.55 6.66
CA GLU A 166 26.70 31.29 5.30
C GLU A 166 26.25 29.89 4.83
N SER A 167 26.33 28.90 5.72
CA SER A 167 25.87 27.52 5.45
C SER A 167 24.36 27.43 5.26
N GLU A 168 23.58 28.13 6.08
CA GLU A 168 22.11 28.18 5.95
C GLU A 168 21.69 28.81 4.61
N THR A 169 22.33 29.92 4.25
CA THR A 169 22.07 30.62 2.97
C THR A 169 22.40 29.71 1.79
N ALA A 170 23.57 29.04 1.82
CA ALA A 170 23.99 28.11 0.77
C ALA A 170 23.06 26.89 0.68
N ALA A 171 22.65 26.32 1.82
CA ALA A 171 21.72 25.19 1.86
C ALA A 171 20.35 25.56 1.28
N ARG A 172 19.83 26.74 1.61
CA ARG A 172 18.56 27.23 1.06
C ARG A 172 18.63 27.42 -0.45
N VAL A 173 19.73 27.96 -0.96
CA VAL A 173 19.95 28.11 -2.41
C VAL A 173 20.08 26.75 -3.10
N ASN A 174 20.75 25.79 -2.49
CA ASN A 174 20.92 24.45 -3.06
C ASN A 174 19.62 23.62 -3.05
N VAL A 175 18.80 23.72 -2.00
CA VAL A 175 17.50 23.04 -1.93
C VAL A 175 16.49 23.65 -2.93
N THR A 176 16.57 24.96 -3.17
CA THR A 176 15.66 25.66 -4.11
C THR A 176 16.11 25.58 -5.56
N ARG A 177 17.41 25.40 -5.83
CA ARG A 177 17.90 25.14 -7.19
C ARG A 177 17.53 23.72 -7.61
N ARG A 178 16.65 23.62 -8.60
CA ARG A 178 16.58 22.44 -9.46
C ARG A 178 17.93 22.24 -10.12
N THR A 179 18.62 21.18 -9.72
CA THR A 179 19.84 20.76 -10.41
C THR A 179 19.45 19.97 -11.65
N PRO A 180 20.22 20.07 -12.75
CA PRO A 180 19.93 19.32 -13.98
C PRO A 180 19.91 17.80 -13.75
N GLN A 181 20.59 17.31 -12.71
CA GLN A 181 20.55 15.92 -12.25
C GLN A 181 19.15 15.52 -11.73
N PHE A 182 18.46 16.43 -11.03
CA PHE A 182 17.10 16.20 -10.58
C PHE A 182 16.13 16.12 -11.77
N ASP A 183 16.31 16.99 -12.77
CA ASP A 183 15.50 16.96 -13.97
C ASP A 183 15.76 15.68 -14.79
N GLU A 184 17.02 15.25 -14.92
CA GLU A 184 17.40 13.98 -15.58
C GLU A 184 16.79 12.75 -14.89
N VAL A 185 16.85 12.69 -13.54
CA VAL A 185 16.24 11.59 -12.77
C VAL A 185 14.72 11.62 -12.89
N THR A 186 14.10 12.81 -12.82
CA THR A 186 12.65 12.98 -12.97
C THR A 186 12.20 12.56 -14.37
N GLN A 187 12.96 12.90 -15.39
CA GLN A 187 12.68 12.54 -16.77
C GLN A 187 12.80 11.04 -16.99
N ARG A 188 13.86 10.39 -16.50
CA ARG A 188 13.98 8.92 -16.57
C ARG A 188 12.86 8.20 -15.83
N LEU A 189 12.43 8.73 -14.68
CA LEU A 189 11.28 8.19 -13.95
C LEU A 189 9.97 8.34 -14.73
N ARG A 190 9.77 9.48 -15.40
CA ARG A 190 8.61 9.70 -16.26
C ARG A 190 8.61 8.74 -17.45
N GLU A 191 9.73 8.61 -18.14
CA GLU A 191 9.89 7.69 -19.29
C GLU A 191 9.64 6.22 -18.88
N ALA A 192 10.11 5.80 -17.70
CA ALA A 192 9.88 4.45 -17.20
C ALA A 192 8.41 4.18 -16.80
N LEU A 193 7.68 5.21 -16.34
CA LEU A 193 6.26 5.09 -16.01
C LEU A 193 5.39 5.06 -17.27
N GLU A 194 5.72 5.87 -18.28
CA GLU A 194 5.00 5.90 -19.57
C GLU A 194 5.32 4.67 -20.45
N GLY A 195 6.54 4.13 -20.37
CA GLY A 195 6.95 2.93 -21.10
C GLY A 195 6.49 1.60 -20.51
N GLY A 196 5.86 1.59 -19.33
CA GLY A 196 5.34 0.40 -18.65
C GLY A 196 3.89 0.03 -19.01
N GLU A 197 3.21 0.82 -19.84
CA GLU A 197 1.82 0.59 -20.28
C GLU A 197 1.69 -0.22 -21.60
N SER A 198 2.76 -0.89 -22.06
CA SER A 198 2.77 -1.71 -23.30
C SER A 198 2.83 -3.21 -23.03
#